data_AF-A0A8T5BA00-F1
#
_entry.id   AF-A0A8T5BA00-F1
#
_cell.length_a   1.000
_cell.length_b   1.000
_cell.length_c   1.000
_cell.angle_alpha   90.00
_cell.angle_beta   90.00
_cell.angle_gamma   90.00
#
_symmetry.space_group_name_H-M   'P 1'
#
loop_
_entity.id
_entity.type
_entity.pdbx_description
1 polymer ?
#
loop_
_entity_poly.entity_id
_entity_poly.type
_entity_poly.pdbx_seq_one_letter_code
_entity_poly.pdbx_strand_id
1 'polypeptide(L)' 'MAEIQVLALAKEFGGIAIVDESIARGTSCLYGVETHGTIYLLFRLLYRRRLSRGQVRDAVDNMISVGWRLTARRVY' A
#
# COMPACT_ATOMS: atom_id res chain seq x y z
N MET A 1 -15.21 -1.43 8.08
CA MET A 1 -15.75 -0.05 8.13
C MET A 1 -14.65 1.00 7.97
N ALA A 2 -13.46 0.79 8.53
CA ALA A 2 -12.34 1.72 8.38
C ALA A 2 -11.88 1.91 6.91
N GLU A 3 -11.75 0.84 6.10
CA GLU A 3 -11.24 1.01 4.73
C GLU A 3 -12.21 1.79 3.83
N ILE A 4 -13.52 1.67 4.06
CA ILE A 4 -14.54 2.41 3.30
C ILE A 4 -14.39 3.92 3.54
N GLN A 5 -14.10 4.33 4.78
CA GLN A 5 -13.88 5.74 5.10
C GLN A 5 -12.59 6.27 4.45
N VAL A 6 -11.52 5.46 4.44
CA VAL A 6 -10.27 5.81 3.74
C VAL A 6 -10.50 5.97 2.23
N LEU A 7 -11.28 5.07 1.61
CA LEU A 7 -11.65 5.16 0.20
C LEU A 7 -12.49 6.40 -0.10
N ALA A 8 -13.49 6.69 0.74
CA ALA A 8 -14.34 7.86 0.59
C ALA A 8 -13.53 9.17 0.68
N LEU A 9 -12.63 9.27 1.65
CA LEU A 9 -11.75 10.42 1.81
C LEU A 9 -10.78 10.56 0.64
N ALA A 10 -10.16 9.47 0.19
CA ALA A 10 -9.28 9.51 -0.98
C ALA A 10 -10.04 9.97 -2.23
N LYS A 11 -11.29 9.56 -2.43
CA LYS A 11 -12.13 10.04 -3.53
C LYS A 11 -12.42 11.54 -3.43
N GLU A 12 -12.81 12.02 -2.25
CA GLU A 12 -13.16 13.42 -2.02
C GLU A 12 -11.98 14.37 -2.30
N PHE A 13 -10.77 13.96 -1.94
CA PHE A 13 -9.56 14.78 -2.08
C PHE A 13 -8.71 14.45 -3.31
N GLY A 14 -9.15 13.53 -4.18
CA GLY A 14 -8.34 13.06 -5.32
C GLY A 14 -7.02 12.40 -4.88
N GLY A 15 -7.01 11.79 -3.70
CA GLY A 15 -5.86 11.15 -3.09
C GLY A 15 -5.72 9.67 -3.44
N ILE A 16 -4.64 9.08 -2.93
CA ILE A 16 -4.36 7.65 -3.04
C ILE A 16 -4.73 6.99 -1.71
N ALA A 17 -5.56 5.95 -1.75
CA ALA A 17 -5.91 5.20 -0.56
C ALA A 17 -4.84 4.14 -0.25
N ILE A 18 -4.29 4.19 0.97
CA ILE A 18 -3.46 3.11 1.50
C ILE A 18 -4.35 2.22 2.36
N VAL A 19 -4.58 1.01 1.89
CA VAL A 19 -5.44 0.01 2.55
C VAL A 19 -4.66 -1.28 2.74
N ASP A 20 -5.23 -2.26 3.45
CA ASP A 20 -4.60 -3.58 3.52
C ASP A 20 -4.37 -4.13 2.10
N GLU A 21 -3.24 -4.80 1.89
CA GLU A 21 -2.84 -5.34 0.59
C GLU A 21 -3.93 -6.27 0.01
N SER A 22 -4.65 -7.01 0.86
CA SER A 22 -5.77 -7.86 0.42
C SER A 22 -6.94 -7.09 -0.18
N ILE A 23 -7.23 -5.91 0.36
CA ILE A 23 -8.32 -5.04 -0.09
C ILE A 23 -7.87 -4.23 -1.31
N ALA A 24 -6.64 -3.71 -1.32
CA ALA A 24 -6.06 -3.01 -2.47
C ALA A 24 -6.16 -3.87 -3.74
N ARG A 25 -5.91 -5.19 -3.61
CA ARG A 25 -5.99 -6.17 -4.70
C ARG A 25 -7.38 -6.33 -5.33
N GLY A 26 -8.48 -6.00 -4.63
CA GLY A 26 -9.85 -6.27 -5.09
C GLY A 26 -10.74 -5.05 -5.33
N THR A 27 -10.43 -3.91 -4.71
CA THR A 27 -11.38 -2.77 -4.61
C THR A 27 -11.08 -1.56 -5.49
N SER A 28 -9.91 -1.48 -6.13
CA SER A 28 -9.53 -0.34 -6.99
C SER A 28 -10.50 -0.11 -8.16
N CYS A 29 -10.98 -1.19 -8.79
CA CYS A 29 -11.91 -1.10 -9.92
C CYS A 29 -13.33 -0.65 -9.52
N LEU A 30 -13.77 -0.90 -8.28
CA LEU A 30 -15.17 -0.67 -7.90
C LEU A 30 -15.48 0.80 -7.58
N TYR A 31 -14.49 1.54 -7.09
CA TYR A 31 -14.72 2.90 -6.56
C TYR A 31 -14.05 4.01 -7.36
N GLY A 32 -13.25 3.66 -8.38
CA GLY A 32 -12.52 4.65 -9.20
C GLY A 32 -11.47 5.42 -8.39
N VAL A 33 -10.95 4.81 -7.33
CA VAL A 33 -9.93 5.38 -6.44
C VAL A 33 -8.65 4.56 -6.60
N GLU A 34 -7.51 5.23 -6.78
CA GLU A 34 -6.22 4.56 -6.78
C GLU A 34 -5.92 4.01 -5.39
N THR A 35 -5.63 2.71 -5.30
CA THR A 35 -5.34 2.04 -4.04
C THR A 35 -3.99 1.33 -4.11
N HIS A 36 -3.26 1.34 -3.00
CA HIS A 36 -2.03 0.58 -2.82
C HIS A 36 -1.96 0.00 -1.41
N GLY A 37 -1.15 -1.05 -1.22
CA GLY A 37 -0.84 -1.55 0.11
C GLY A 37 0.28 -0.79 0.81
N THR A 38 0.50 -1.10 2.09
CA THR A 38 1.45 -0.40 2.98
C THR A 38 2.89 -0.31 2.42
N ILE A 39 3.35 -1.31 1.66
CA ILE A 39 4.71 -1.32 1.10
C ILE A 39 4.95 -0.16 0.11
N TYR A 40 3.88 0.35 -0.52
CA TYR A 40 3.94 1.52 -1.38
C TYR A 40 4.53 2.74 -0.67
N LEU A 41 4.20 2.93 0.61
CA LEU A 41 4.72 4.06 1.39
C LEU A 41 6.25 3.98 1.54
N LEU A 42 6.80 2.80 1.79
CA LEU A 42 8.24 2.61 1.90
C LEU A 42 8.95 2.94 0.58
N PHE A 43 8.43 2.45 -0.54
CA PHE A 43 8.99 2.78 -1.85
C PHE A 43 8.82 4.26 -2.22
N ARG A 44 7.70 4.88 -1.87
CA ARG A 44 7.49 6.32 -2.06
C ARG A 44 8.48 7.15 -1.27
N LEU A 45 8.77 6.77 -0.03
CA LEU A 45 9.76 7.45 0.81
C LEU A 45 11.18 7.23 0.29
N LEU A 46 11.51 6.03 -0.20
CA LEU A 46 12.77 5.76 -0.89
C LEU A 46 12.93 6.61 -2.15
N TYR A 47 11.91 6.63 -3.01
CA TYR A 47 11.91 7.42 -4.25
C TYR A 47 12.09 8.91 -3.97
N ARG A 48 11.45 9.43 -2.92
CA ARG A 48 11.59 10.81 -2.45
C ARG A 48 12.88 11.07 -1.66
N ARG A 49 13.78 10.08 -1.55
CA ARG A 49 15.04 10.13 -0.79
C ARG A 49 14.86 10.51 0.68
N ARG A 50 13.69 10.21 1.25
CA ARG A 50 13.40 10.39 2.68
C ARG A 50 13.86 9.20 3.52
N LEU A 51 13.96 8.03 2.88
CA LEU A 51 14.61 6.84 3.44
C LEU A 51 15.72 6.38 2.50
N SER A 52 16.79 5.85 3.08
CA SER A 52 17.83 5.14 2.35
C SER A 52 17.37 3.73 1.96
N ARG A 53 18.09 3.09 1.02
CA ARG A 53 17.85 1.69 0.65
C ARG A 53 17.97 0.74 1.84
N GLY A 54 18.94 0.97 2.73
CA GLY A 54 19.13 0.17 3.94
C GLY A 54 17.91 0.27 4.86
N GLN A 55 17.46 1.47 5.18
CA GLN A 55 16.28 1.68 6.04
C GLN A 55 15.01 1.04 5.48
N VAL A 56 14.81 1.12 4.15
CA VAL A 56 13.66 0.47 3.51
C VAL A 56 13.77 -1.05 3.58
N ARG A 57 14.96 -1.60 3.35
CA ARG A 57 15.20 -3.05 3.49
C ARG A 57 14.93 -3.52 4.92
N ASP A 58 15.50 -2.85 5.91
CA ASP A 58 15.33 -3.20 7.32
C ASP A 58 13.85 -3.14 7.75
N ALA A 59 13.11 -2.14 7.26
CA ALA A 59 11.68 -2.02 7.50
C ALA A 59 10.89 -3.18 6.88
N VAL A 60 11.21 -3.57 5.64
CA VAL A 60 10.58 -4.73 4.96
C VAL A 60 10.92 -6.02 5.68
N ASP A 61 12.18 -6.23 6.06
CA ASP A 61 12.63 -7.43 6.77
C ASP A 61 11.93 -7.55 8.14
N ASN A 62 11.74 -6.44 8.85
CA ASN A 62 10.95 -6.39 10.07
C ASN A 62 9.46 -6.72 9.81
N MET A 63 8.85 -6.12 8.78
CA MET A 63 7.47 -6.47 8.41
C MET A 63 7.31 -7.97 8.14
N ILE A 64 8.26 -8.58 7.44
CA ILE A 64 8.25 -10.03 7.15
C ILE A 64 8.42 -10.86 8.43
N SER A 65 9.29 -10.43 9.35
CA SER A 65 9.54 -11.15 10.61
C SER A 65 8.31 -11.20 11.51
N VAL A 66 7.47 -10.15 11.48
CA VAL A 66 6.19 -10.10 12.21
C VAL A 66 5.01 -10.70 11.43
N GLY A 67 5.27 -11.37 10.29
CA GLY A 67 4.26 -12.16 9.58
C GLY A 67 3.64 -11.51 8.36
N TRP A 68 4.13 -10.36 7.89
CA TRP A 68 3.68 -9.81 6.62
C TRP A 68 4.08 -10.72 5.45
N ARG A 69 3.17 -10.93 4.49
CA ARG A 69 3.36 -11.84 3.35
C ARG A 69 2.81 -11.21 2.07
N LEU A 70 3.57 -11.34 0.99
CA LEU A 70 3.11 -11.09 -0.37
C LEU A 70 2.74 -12.42 -1.02
N THR A 71 1.58 -12.47 -1.66
CA THR A 71 1.24 -13.56 -2.58
C THR A 71 1.44 -13.06 -4.00
N ALA A 72 2.33 -13.71 -4.76
CA ALA A 72 2.50 -13.38 -6.17
C ALA A 72 1.21 -13.75 -6.94
N ARG A 73 0.58 -12.76 -7.58
CA ARG A 73 -0.48 -13.02 -8.56
C ARG A 73 0.16 -12.93 -9.95
N ARG A 74 0.05 -14.01 -10.72
CA ARG A 74 0.43 -14.05 -12.13
C ARG A 74 -0.60 -13.20 -12.88
N VAL A 75 -0.18 -12.04 -13.39
CA VAL A 75 -0.99 -11.25 -14.33
C VAL A 75 -0.84 -11.97 -15.67
N TYR A 76 -1.91 -12.62 -16.14
CA TYR A 76 -2.02 -13.18 -17.49
C TYR A 76 -2.50 -12.11 -18.45
#